data_AF-A0A177NEG8-F1
#
_entry.id   AF-A0A177NEG8-F1
#
_cell.length_a   1.000
_cell.length_b   1.000
_cell.length_c   1.000
_cell.angle_alpha   90.00
_cell.angle_beta   90.00
_cell.angle_gamma   90.00
#
_symmetry.space_group_name_H-M   'P 1'
#
loop_
_entity.id
_entity.type
_entity.pdbx_description
1 polymer ?
#
loop_
_entity_poly.entity_id
_entity_poly.type
_entity_poly.pdbx_seq_one_letter_code
_entity_poly.pdbx_strand_id
1 'polypeptide(L)'
;MSENNENDKFARLRAIASDEASESSTQDVRFWSFERDGDILGTIQGTSSFKHPRFNEQHTMTVRLADSNELVSIFLNDWLQEGLRRKQAEVGDSILIRFFGMQPGERFNRYQLEIEKANPTYPELDTMKF
;
A
#
# COMPACT_ATOMS: atom_id res chain seq x y z
N MET A 1 36.01 7.95 -35.38
CA MET A 1 35.21 8.56 -34.31
C MET A 1 33.88 7.85 -34.26
N SER A 2 33.49 7.45 -33.05
CA SER A 2 32.16 7.00 -32.58
C SER A 2 31.69 5.58 -32.95
N GLU A 3 31.68 4.74 -31.90
CA GLU A 3 31.21 3.36 -31.75
C GLU A 3 29.66 3.24 -31.66
N ASN A 4 29.17 1.99 -31.68
CA ASN A 4 28.05 1.40 -30.88
C ASN A 4 26.90 0.77 -31.71
N ASN A 5 26.28 -0.36 -31.33
CA ASN A 5 26.59 -1.42 -30.36
C ASN A 5 25.52 -2.52 -30.55
N GLU A 6 25.89 -3.79 -30.71
CA GLU A 6 24.96 -4.93 -30.69
C GLU A 6 24.48 -5.31 -29.26
N ASN A 7 24.81 -4.50 -28.22
CA ASN A 7 24.46 -4.76 -26.82
C ASN A 7 23.00 -4.46 -26.41
N ASP A 8 22.14 -4.03 -27.32
CA ASP A 8 20.82 -3.48 -26.94
C ASP A 8 19.81 -4.55 -26.48
N LYS A 9 20.04 -5.83 -26.77
CA LYS A 9 19.11 -6.92 -26.40
C LYS A 9 19.09 -7.25 -24.91
N PHE A 10 20.16 -6.96 -24.17
CA PHE A 10 20.24 -7.19 -22.72
C PHE A 10 20.00 -5.93 -21.90
N ALA A 11 19.95 -4.75 -22.54
CA ALA A 11 19.61 -3.49 -21.88
C ALA A 11 18.13 -3.48 -21.44
N ARG A 12 17.23 -3.94 -22.31
CA ARG A 12 15.79 -4.11 -21.99
C ARG A 12 15.53 -5.06 -20.83
N LEU A 13 16.25 -6.19 -20.76
CA LEU A 13 16.09 -7.14 -19.66
C LEU A 13 16.64 -6.60 -18.32
N ARG A 14 17.63 -5.69 -18.34
CA ARG A 14 18.07 -4.97 -17.13
C ARG A 14 17.10 -3.87 -16.72
N ALA A 15 16.48 -3.18 -17.67
CA ALA A 15 15.45 -2.16 -17.39
C ALA A 15 14.22 -2.80 -16.72
N ILE A 16 13.77 -3.95 -17.24
CA ILE A 16 12.67 -4.72 -16.67
C ILE A 16 13.03 -5.35 -15.32
N ALA A 17 14.27 -5.83 -15.14
CA ALA A 17 14.72 -6.39 -13.87
C ALA A 17 15.02 -5.35 -12.79
N SER A 18 15.18 -4.07 -13.16
CA SER A 18 15.62 -3.02 -12.22
C SER A 18 14.57 -1.97 -11.92
N ASP A 19 13.66 -1.60 -12.84
CA ASP A 19 12.63 -0.59 -12.50
C ASP A 19 11.51 -0.34 -13.55
N GLU A 20 11.02 -1.34 -14.30
CA GLU A 20 9.83 -1.16 -15.16
C GLU A 20 8.60 -1.88 -14.60
N ALA A 21 8.12 -1.42 -13.45
CA ALA A 21 6.69 -1.41 -13.20
C ALA A 21 6.14 -0.12 -13.82
N SER A 22 5.42 -0.28 -14.92
CA SER A 22 4.55 0.67 -15.64
C SER A 22 4.64 2.15 -15.26
N GLU A 23 4.84 3.01 -16.26
CA GLU A 23 4.51 4.43 -16.24
C GLU A 23 3.24 4.73 -15.41
N SER A 24 3.44 5.18 -14.19
CA SER A 24 2.46 5.93 -13.42
C SER A 24 3.30 6.90 -12.63
N SER A 25 3.23 8.17 -13.02
CA SER A 25 3.85 9.34 -12.39
C SER A 25 4.77 9.00 -11.22
N THR A 26 6.08 9.17 -11.38
CA THR A 26 7.08 9.10 -10.31
C THR A 26 6.85 10.24 -9.29
N GLN A 27 5.69 10.24 -8.65
CA GLN A 27 5.53 10.76 -7.30
C GLN A 27 6.41 9.83 -6.47
N ASP A 28 7.47 10.40 -5.90
CA ASP A 28 8.47 9.71 -5.09
C ASP A 28 7.78 8.93 -3.97
N VAL A 29 7.52 7.63 -4.19
CA VAL A 29 6.77 6.80 -3.24
C VAL A 29 7.75 6.31 -2.18
N ARG A 30 7.71 6.95 -1.00
CA ARG A 30 8.59 6.55 0.12
C ARG A 30 8.01 5.36 0.88
N PHE A 31 8.85 4.43 1.30
CA PHE A 31 8.42 3.35 2.20
C PHE A 31 8.16 3.90 3.59
N TRP A 32 6.99 3.64 4.14
CA TRP A 32 6.61 4.02 5.49
C TRP A 32 7.26 3.11 6.54
N SER A 33 7.75 3.72 7.62
CA SER A 33 8.16 3.01 8.83
C SER A 33 7.57 3.72 10.05
N PHE A 34 6.85 2.98 10.90
CA PHE A 34 6.25 3.55 12.10
C PHE A 34 7.24 4.33 12.98
N GLU A 35 8.47 3.81 13.15
CA GLU A 35 9.49 4.43 14.01
C GLU A 35 9.86 5.84 13.56
N ARG A 36 9.76 6.12 12.26
CA ARG A 36 10.12 7.41 11.67
C ARG A 36 8.90 8.29 11.40
N ASP A 37 7.82 7.67 10.94
CA ASP A 37 6.71 8.37 10.29
C ASP A 37 5.45 8.42 11.16
N GLY A 38 5.39 7.66 12.26
CA GLY A 38 4.23 7.62 13.14
C GLY A 38 2.99 6.99 12.48
N ASP A 39 1.81 7.35 12.96
CA ASP A 39 0.54 6.83 12.45
C ASP A 39 0.28 7.24 11.00
N ILE A 40 -0.46 6.41 10.27
CA ILE A 40 -0.87 6.70 8.90
C ILE A 40 -2.31 7.17 8.91
N LEU A 41 -2.56 8.34 8.35
CA LEU A 41 -3.90 8.81 8.00
C LEU A 41 -3.89 9.25 6.53
N GLY A 42 -4.73 8.64 5.70
CA GLY A 42 -4.72 8.96 4.27
C GLY A 42 -5.72 8.16 3.45
N THR A 43 -5.59 8.21 2.13
CA THR A 43 -6.47 7.54 1.18
C THR A 43 -5.74 6.43 0.43
N ILE A 44 -6.32 5.24 0.36
CA ILE A 44 -5.76 4.10 -0.36
C ILE A 44 -5.71 4.42 -1.86
N GLN A 45 -4.52 4.35 -2.45
CA GLN A 45 -4.29 4.56 -3.89
C GLN A 45 -4.10 3.25 -4.65
N GLY A 46 -3.66 2.18 -3.97
CA GLY A 46 -3.46 0.88 -4.60
C GLY A 46 -2.88 -0.16 -3.65
N THR A 47 -2.94 -1.42 -4.07
CA THR A 47 -2.28 -2.55 -3.41
C THR A 47 -1.46 -3.32 -4.42
N SER A 48 -0.30 -3.84 -4.01
CA SER A 48 0.58 -4.63 -4.86
C SER A 48 1.11 -5.85 -4.09
N SER A 49 1.58 -6.86 -4.82
CA SER A 49 2.35 -7.95 -4.23
C SER A 49 3.56 -8.27 -5.09
N PHE A 50 4.66 -8.67 -4.44
CA PHE A 50 5.88 -9.07 -5.13
C PHE A 50 6.57 -10.21 -4.38
N LYS A 51 7.30 -11.04 -5.12
CA LYS A 51 8.00 -12.19 -4.56
C LYS A 51 9.39 -11.79 -4.06
N HIS A 52 9.59 -11.78 -2.74
CA HIS A 52 10.90 -11.52 -2.15
C HIS A 52 11.74 -12.81 -2.07
N PRO A 53 13.02 -12.82 -2.50
CA PRO A 53 13.85 -14.03 -2.54
C PRO A 53 14.03 -14.74 -1.19
N ARG A 54 13.95 -14.01 -0.07
CA ARG A 54 14.15 -14.54 1.30
C ARG A 54 12.91 -14.58 2.16
N PHE A 55 11.88 -13.79 1.83
CA PHE A 55 10.73 -13.55 2.71
C PHE A 55 9.41 -13.96 2.06
N ASN A 56 9.49 -14.74 0.98
CA ASN A 56 8.35 -15.16 0.18
C ASN A 56 7.56 -13.97 -0.38
N GLU A 57 6.29 -14.16 -0.71
CA GLU A 57 5.43 -13.09 -1.21
C GLU A 57 5.22 -11.99 -0.14
N GLN A 58 5.45 -10.75 -0.54
CA GLN A 58 5.20 -9.57 0.27
C GLN A 58 4.09 -8.75 -0.37
N HIS A 59 3.16 -8.28 0.47
CA HIS A 59 2.06 -7.43 0.06
C HIS A 59 2.31 -6.00 0.53
N THR A 60 2.02 -5.03 -0.33
CA THR A 60 2.15 -3.61 -0.03
C THR A 60 0.88 -2.85 -0.38
N MET A 61 0.69 -1.72 0.29
CA MET A 61 -0.39 -0.77 0.02
C MET A 61 0.18 0.64 -0.11
N THR A 62 -0.21 1.33 -1.17
CA THR A 62 0.13 2.74 -1.38
C THR A 62 -0.99 3.60 -0.83
N VAL A 63 -0.64 4.56 0.03
CA VAL A 63 -1.56 5.52 0.65
C VAL A 63 -1.09 6.92 0.33
N ARG A 64 -2.02 7.80 0.00
CA ARG A 64 -1.79 9.24 -0.07
C ARG A 64 -2.09 9.85 1.30
N LEU A 65 -1.08 10.40 1.96
CA LEU A 65 -1.22 10.98 3.29
C LEU A 65 -2.13 12.22 3.26
N ALA A 66 -3.01 12.35 4.25
CA ALA A 66 -3.98 13.44 4.30
C ALA A 66 -3.35 14.81 4.65
N ASP A 67 -2.22 14.80 5.37
CA ASP A 67 -1.55 16.00 5.87
C ASP A 67 -0.52 16.57 4.88
N SER A 68 0.28 15.70 4.26
CA SER A 68 1.37 16.08 3.34
C SER A 68 1.03 15.86 1.87
N ASN A 69 -0.05 15.13 1.57
CA ASN A 69 -0.41 14.70 0.22
C ASN A 69 0.66 13.83 -0.46
N GLU A 70 1.65 13.34 0.31
CA GLU A 70 2.70 12.44 -0.15
C GLU A 70 2.17 11.02 -0.37
N LEU A 71 2.76 10.30 -1.32
CA LEU A 71 2.53 8.87 -1.47
C LEU A 71 3.50 8.09 -0.61
N VAL A 72 2.94 7.19 0.21
CA VAL A 72 3.72 6.26 1.03
C VAL A 72 3.34 4.83 0.70
N SER A 73 4.33 3.94 0.64
CA SER A 73 4.14 2.50 0.47
C SER A 73 4.34 1.77 1.79
N ILE A 74 3.36 0.95 2.17
CA ILE A 74 3.28 0.29 3.47
C ILE A 74 3.36 -1.20 3.26
N PHE A 75 4.27 -1.87 3.97
CA PHE A 75 4.30 -3.34 4.02
C PHE A 75 3.15 -3.87 4.88
N LEU A 76 2.35 -4.75 4.28
CA LEU A 76 1.22 -5.37 4.95
C LEU A 76 1.63 -6.70 5.55
N ASN A 77 1.65 -6.79 6.87
CA ASN A 77 1.71 -8.08 7.56
C ASN A 77 0.35 -8.80 7.50
N ASP A 78 0.33 -10.08 7.88
CA ASP A 78 -0.88 -10.91 7.84
C ASP A 78 -2.07 -10.29 8.59
N TRP A 79 -1.82 -9.61 9.71
CA TRP A 79 -2.86 -8.94 10.49
C TRP A 79 -3.49 -7.77 9.72
N LEU A 80 -2.67 -6.94 9.09
CA LEU A 80 -3.13 -5.81 8.28
C LEU A 80 -3.85 -6.30 7.02
N GLN A 81 -3.31 -7.32 6.34
CA GLN A 81 -3.96 -7.91 5.17
C GLN A 81 -5.34 -8.46 5.51
N GLU A 82 -5.45 -9.23 6.59
CA GLU A 82 -6.73 -9.78 7.05
C GLU A 82 -7.69 -8.68 7.52
N GLY A 83 -7.17 -7.63 8.19
CA GLY A 83 -7.95 -6.48 8.61
C GLY A 83 -8.55 -5.70 7.43
N LEU A 84 -7.74 -5.44 6.40
CA LEU A 84 -8.17 -4.81 5.16
C LEU A 84 -9.24 -5.67 4.46
N ARG A 85 -9.01 -6.98 4.36
CA ARG A 85 -9.95 -7.93 3.75
C ARG A 85 -11.30 -7.96 4.49
N ARG A 86 -11.29 -8.03 5.83
CA ARG A 86 -12.52 -8.06 6.65
C ARG A 86 -13.33 -6.78 6.54
N LYS A 87 -12.66 -5.64 6.45
CA LYS A 87 -13.28 -4.32 6.24
C LYS A 87 -13.54 -4.00 4.78
N GLN A 88 -13.28 -4.97 3.88
CA GLN A 88 -13.45 -4.88 2.44
C GLN A 88 -12.78 -3.64 1.86
N ALA A 89 -11.56 -3.30 2.31
CA ALA A 89 -10.87 -2.07 1.91
C ALA A 89 -10.70 -1.97 0.39
N GLU A 90 -10.99 -0.80 -0.16
CA GLU A 90 -10.92 -0.52 -1.59
C GLU A 90 -10.10 0.74 -1.89
N VAL A 91 -9.63 0.86 -3.13
CA VAL A 91 -8.98 2.08 -3.61
C VAL A 91 -9.96 3.24 -3.52
N GLY A 92 -9.51 4.35 -2.95
CA GLY A 92 -10.34 5.52 -2.65
C GLY A 92 -10.82 5.58 -1.20
N ASP A 93 -10.79 4.48 -0.44
CA ASP A 93 -11.15 4.50 0.98
C ASP A 93 -10.12 5.29 1.81
N SER A 94 -10.63 5.98 2.83
CA SER A 94 -9.79 6.62 3.85
C SER A 94 -9.40 5.59 4.90
N ILE A 95 -8.16 5.63 5.34
CA ILE A 95 -7.57 4.66 6.25
C ILE A 95 -6.79 5.35 7.37
N LEU A 96 -6.95 4.82 8.58
CA LEU A 96 -6.11 5.12 9.75
C LEU A 96 -5.41 3.83 10.19
N ILE A 97 -4.08 3.86 10.20
CA ILE A 97 -3.24 2.81 10.79
C ILE A 97 -2.46 3.42 11.95
N ARG A 98 -2.76 2.97 13.16
CA ARG A 98 -2.05 3.38 14.37
C ARG A 98 -1.31 2.19 14.96
N PHE A 99 -0.06 2.36 15.35
CA PHE A 99 0.71 1.29 16.00
C PHE A 99 0.73 1.51 17.52
N PHE A 100 0.36 0.47 18.26
CA PHE A 100 0.24 0.50 19.72
C PHE A 100 1.42 -0.17 20.46
N GLY A 101 2.47 -0.56 19.73
CA GLY A 101 3.63 -1.23 20.32
C GLY A 101 3.64 -2.74 20.15
N MET A 102 4.80 -3.33 20.48
CA MET A 102 4.96 -4.75 20.74
C MET A 102 4.49 -5.06 22.15
N GLN A 103 3.51 -5.95 22.29
CA GLN A 103 3.14 -6.46 23.62
C GLN A 103 4.12 -7.58 24.00
N PRO A 104 4.74 -7.55 25.19
CA PRO A 104 5.63 -8.62 25.64
C PRO A 104 4.86 -9.95 25.66
N GLY A 105 5.32 -10.92 24.86
CA GLY A 105 4.70 -12.24 24.74
C GLY A 105 3.77 -12.44 23.54
N GLU A 106 3.42 -11.39 22.80
CA GLU A 106 2.70 -11.53 21.52
C GLU A 106 3.67 -11.62 20.34
N ARG A 107 3.35 -12.49 19.37
CA ARG A 107 4.17 -12.67 18.16
C ARG A 107 4.01 -11.54 17.14
N PHE A 108 3.03 -10.66 17.33
CA PHE A 108 2.67 -9.63 16.38
C PHE A 108 2.58 -8.26 17.05
N ASN A 109 2.94 -7.24 16.31
CA ASN A 109 2.73 -5.86 16.66
C ASN A 109 1.23 -5.55 16.72
N ARG A 110 0.77 -4.77 17.71
CA ARG A 110 -0.63 -4.31 17.75
C ARG A 110 -0.81 -3.10 16.85
N TYR A 111 -1.74 -3.21 15.91
CA TYR A 111 -2.20 -2.11 15.08
C TYR A 111 -3.68 -1.81 15.36
N GLN A 112 -4.06 -0.55 15.31
CA GLN A 112 -5.43 -0.12 15.03
C GLN A 112 -5.57 0.01 13.52
N LEU A 113 -6.66 -0.52 12.97
CA LEU A 113 -7.02 -0.30 11.59
C LEU A 113 -8.46 0.19 11.52
N GLU A 114 -8.63 1.42 11.08
CA GLU A 114 -9.93 2.02 10.78
C GLU A 114 -10.00 2.37 9.30
N ILE A 115 -11.16 2.15 8.70
CA ILE A 115 -11.40 2.39 7.28
C ILE A 115 -12.74 3.09 7.17
N GLU A 116 -12.72 4.25 6.53
CA GLU A 116 -13.91 5.02 6.18
C GLU A 116 -14.12 4.92 4.66
N LYS A 117 -15.33 4.51 4.28
CA LYS A 117 -15.66 4.22 2.88
C LYS A 117 -15.81 5.50 2.07
N ALA A 118 -15.19 5.54 0.90
CA ALA A 118 -15.30 6.68 -0.03
C ALA A 118 -16.75 6.94 -0.45
N ASN A 119 -17.50 5.86 -0.66
CA ASN A 119 -18.94 5.87 -0.90
C ASN A 119 -19.60 4.93 0.10
N PRO A 120 -20.14 5.42 1.23
CA PRO A 120 -20.99 4.60 2.07
C PRO A 120 -22.22 4.22 1.23
N THR A 121 -22.29 2.97 0.78
CA THR A 121 -23.55 2.39 0.33
C THR A 121 -24.43 2.29 1.56
N TYR A 122 -25.14 3.36 1.88
CA TYR A 122 -26.30 3.25 2.73
C TYR A 122 -27.23 2.26 2.02
N PRO A 123 -27.67 1.16 2.65
CA PRO A 123 -28.82 0.46 2.13
C PRO A 123 -29.89 1.55 2.00
N GLU A 124 -30.38 1.78 0.78
CA GLU A 124 -31.55 2.62 0.56
C GLU A 124 -32.56 2.15 1.61
N LEU A 125 -32.91 3.05 2.54
CA LEU A 125 -34.10 2.87 3.34
C LEU A 125 -35.21 2.83 2.30
N ASP A 126 -35.54 1.60 1.88
CA ASP A 126 -36.67 1.28 1.06
C ASP A 126 -37.78 2.11 1.65
N THR A 127 -38.19 3.10 0.87
CA THR A 127 -39.19 4.07 1.30
C THR A 127 -40.45 3.24 1.41
N MET A 128 -40.66 2.69 2.62
CA MET A 128 -41.89 2.03 3.01
C MET A 128 -42.98 3.04 2.71
N LYS A 129 -43.57 2.89 1.53
CA LYS A 129 -44.81 3.54 1.18
C LYS A 129 -45.82 3.02 2.19
N PHE A 130 -46.34 4.00 2.92
CA PHE A 130 -47.45 3.98 3.86
C PHE A 130 -48.51 2.91 3.55
#